data_AF-A0A915Z7S7-F1
#
_entry.id   AF-A0A915Z7S7-F1
#
_cell.length_a   1.000
_cell.length_b   1.000
_cell.length_c   1.000
_cell.angle_alpha   90.00
_cell.angle_beta   90.00
_cell.angle_gamma   90.00
#
_symmetry.space_group_name_H-M   'P 1'
#
loop_
_entity.id
_entity.type
_entity.pdbx_description
1 polymer ?
#
loop_
_entity_poly.entity_id
_entity_poly.type
_entity_poly.pdbx_seq_one_letter_code
_entity_poly.pdbx_strand_id
1 'polypeptide(L)'
;MIEICCEIIQEIFNDFELKKLIPYFKNSVEIFIKNSNFQRMISVAFLKEFSFKLLDYCKKEENILSKSLINDINNCLKIKHPNIRKLQHCFLIQKSRVTISLNQIKVLRNIFPWIEDDIDDELIINIPKYYNPIRKVKFEDFRSFYYISQAQDINFINFEGDEKIISRYSQRIFEDETKFFFDLQQIEMLLIKELVNNKVHFERLEENQFYLKNFTFKNELFYNSPRILFDVKKSLPQEPIVEKTTLVLTMFQPILTLNPGNSIDLFELLSIFDIILSFIKELSISHSDMLIMDFVNQWLKLAKLDTSKYKIFSDFSLKHIVELYELIEEQNVNNSIIHNINDKFKVTLSQQMKKSINNFIDYFDQDDDLIPATEFLLALKRFIYRFLSIDTTTNIENINLNIFFLDFTLNLWPDYIKKDLIENLFPNCLLVSHTYNCYIYIINEIEKAVST
;
A
#
# COMPACT_ATOMS: atom_id res chain seq x y z
N MET A 1 8.36 -6.98 -12.00
CA MET A 1 6.90 -7.19 -12.14
C MET A 1 6.55 -7.69 -13.54
N ILE A 2 6.78 -6.93 -14.62
CA ILE A 2 6.53 -7.36 -16.02
C ILE A 2 7.21 -8.70 -16.36
N GLU A 3 8.42 -8.93 -15.85
CA GLU A 3 9.20 -10.16 -16.09
C GLU A 3 8.54 -11.41 -15.49
N ILE A 4 8.07 -11.30 -14.25
CA ILE A 4 7.38 -12.36 -13.51
C ILE A 4 6.01 -12.63 -14.15
N CYS A 5 5.30 -11.57 -14.58
CA CYS A 5 4.04 -11.72 -15.31
C CYS A 5 4.25 -12.42 -16.67
N CYS A 6 5.34 -12.13 -17.39
CA CYS A 6 5.66 -12.83 -18.63
C CYS A 6 5.88 -14.33 -18.41
N GLU A 7 6.60 -14.73 -17.35
CA GLU A 7 6.86 -16.16 -17.06
C GLU A 7 5.58 -16.89 -16.64
N ILE A 8 4.74 -16.27 -15.78
CA ILE A 8 3.42 -16.82 -15.40
C ILE A 8 2.52 -17.00 -16.64
N ILE A 9 2.50 -16.02 -17.54
CA ILE A 9 1.75 -16.12 -18.79
C ILE A 9 2.39 -17.14 -19.75
N GLN A 10 3.71 -17.30 -19.70
CA GLN A 10 4.44 -18.28 -20.51
C GLN A 10 4.08 -19.72 -20.11
N GLU A 11 3.89 -20.00 -18.81
CA GLU A 11 3.42 -21.31 -18.34
C GLU A 11 2.05 -21.69 -18.89
N ILE A 12 1.14 -20.71 -19.04
CA ILE A 12 -0.15 -20.92 -19.71
C ILE A 12 0.06 -21.41 -21.15
N PHE A 13 1.05 -20.88 -21.87
CA PHE A 13 1.36 -21.30 -23.23
C PHE A 13 2.13 -22.63 -23.30
N ASN A 14 2.86 -23.01 -22.23
CA ASN A 14 3.58 -24.28 -22.15
C ASN A 14 2.64 -25.49 -22.21
N ASP A 15 1.38 -25.34 -21.80
CA ASP A 15 0.35 -26.39 -21.88
C ASP A 15 -0.16 -26.67 -23.31
N PHE A 16 0.17 -25.80 -24.29
CA PHE A 16 -0.27 -25.96 -25.67
C PHE A 16 0.81 -26.61 -26.55
N GLU A 17 0.40 -27.50 -27.45
CA GLU A 17 1.29 -28.03 -28.50
C GLU A 17 1.62 -26.96 -29.55
N LEU A 18 2.79 -27.09 -30.20
CA LEU A 18 3.25 -26.17 -31.25
C LEU A 18 2.19 -25.96 -32.36
N LYS A 19 1.50 -27.04 -32.76
CA LYS A 19 0.43 -27.00 -33.77
C LYS A 19 -0.69 -26.01 -33.43
N LYS A 20 -1.03 -25.88 -32.15
CA LYS A 20 -2.05 -24.94 -31.67
C LYS A 20 -1.54 -23.50 -31.62
N LEU A 21 -0.22 -23.29 -31.50
CA LEU A 21 0.39 -21.97 -31.40
C LEU A 21 0.68 -21.35 -32.78
N ILE A 22 0.95 -22.17 -33.81
CA ILE A 22 1.28 -21.72 -35.17
C ILE A 22 0.35 -20.63 -35.75
N PRO A 23 -0.99 -20.74 -35.67
CA PRO A 23 -1.90 -19.74 -36.27
C PRO A 23 -1.74 -18.34 -35.68
N TYR A 24 -1.25 -18.24 -34.44
CA TYR A 24 -1.15 -16.98 -33.70
C TYR A 24 0.20 -16.30 -33.87
N PHE A 25 1.21 -16.99 -34.42
CA PHE A 25 2.58 -16.48 -34.50
C PHE A 25 2.68 -15.11 -35.19
N LYS A 26 2.10 -14.98 -36.39
CA LYS A 26 2.17 -13.74 -37.17
C LYS A 26 1.52 -12.56 -36.44
N ASN A 27 0.33 -12.77 -35.88
CA ASN A 27 -0.39 -11.73 -35.13
C ASN A 27 0.40 -11.30 -33.88
N SER A 28 0.98 -12.26 -33.16
CA SER A 28 1.86 -11.98 -32.03
C SER A 28 3.08 -11.14 -32.46
N VAL A 29 3.73 -11.46 -33.58
CA VAL A 29 4.83 -10.62 -34.10
C VAL A 29 4.37 -9.19 -34.44
N GLU A 30 3.19 -9.02 -35.04
CA GLU A 30 2.63 -7.70 -35.35
C GLU A 30 2.30 -6.88 -34.08
N ILE A 31 1.75 -7.52 -33.05
CA ILE A 31 1.47 -6.92 -31.74
C ILE A 31 2.77 -6.54 -31.03
N PHE A 32 3.79 -7.40 -31.12
CA PHE A 32 5.11 -7.17 -30.54
C PHE A 32 5.84 -5.96 -31.14
N ILE A 33 5.60 -5.68 -32.43
CA ILE A 33 6.14 -4.50 -33.12
C ILE A 33 5.43 -3.20 -32.67
N LYS A 34 4.14 -3.26 -32.30
CA LYS A 34 3.32 -2.10 -31.90
C LYS A 34 3.59 -1.63 -30.45
N ASN A 35 3.22 -0.38 -30.15
CA ASN A 35 3.48 0.29 -28.85
C ASN A 35 2.25 0.28 -27.91
N SER A 36 1.83 -0.88 -27.44
CA SER A 36 0.88 -1.00 -26.30
C SER A 36 1.46 -1.89 -25.19
N ASN A 37 1.42 -1.41 -23.93
CA ASN A 37 2.25 -1.97 -22.85
C ASN A 37 1.84 -3.39 -22.38
N PHE A 38 0.54 -3.71 -22.33
CA PHE A 38 0.06 -5.00 -21.82
C PHE A 38 -0.01 -6.09 -22.90
N GLN A 39 -0.51 -5.76 -24.10
CA GLN A 39 -0.57 -6.70 -25.22
C GLN A 39 0.82 -7.14 -25.67
N ARG A 40 1.81 -6.23 -25.60
CA ARG A 40 3.21 -6.56 -25.86
C ARG A 40 3.78 -7.57 -24.85
N MET A 41 3.35 -7.52 -23.58
CA MET A 41 3.78 -8.47 -22.53
C MET A 41 3.27 -9.89 -22.82
N ILE A 42 1.99 -10.03 -23.14
CA ILE A 42 1.38 -11.31 -23.56
C ILE A 42 2.06 -11.83 -24.82
N SER A 43 2.32 -10.94 -25.78
CA SER A 43 3.01 -11.30 -27.01
C SER A 43 4.45 -11.77 -26.77
N VAL A 44 5.17 -11.18 -25.81
CA VAL A 44 6.54 -11.62 -25.46
C VAL A 44 6.51 -13.01 -24.84
N ALA A 45 5.62 -13.26 -23.88
CA ALA A 45 5.46 -14.58 -23.25
C ALA A 45 5.11 -15.67 -24.29
N PHE A 46 4.15 -15.38 -25.18
CA PHE A 46 3.77 -16.27 -26.27
C PHE A 46 4.96 -16.58 -27.19
N LEU A 47 5.71 -15.55 -27.62
CA LEU A 47 6.82 -15.73 -28.55
C LEU A 47 7.98 -16.52 -27.92
N LYS A 48 8.25 -16.36 -26.61
CA LYS A 48 9.25 -17.16 -25.88
C LYS A 48 8.91 -18.65 -25.89
N GLU A 49 7.65 -18.99 -25.57
CA GLU A 49 7.23 -20.39 -25.55
C GLU A 49 7.13 -20.98 -26.96
N PHE A 50 6.66 -20.20 -27.93
CA PHE A 50 6.65 -20.59 -29.33
C PHE A 50 8.06 -20.90 -29.83
N SER A 51 9.05 -20.06 -29.51
CA SER A 51 10.46 -20.30 -29.87
C SER A 51 11.01 -21.59 -29.26
N PHE A 52 10.75 -21.83 -27.97
CA PHE A 52 11.17 -23.06 -27.30
C PHE A 52 10.57 -24.31 -27.96
N LYS A 53 9.26 -24.31 -28.18
CA LYS A 53 8.55 -25.45 -28.80
C LYS A 53 8.92 -25.66 -30.27
N LEU A 54 9.19 -24.59 -31.02
CA LEU A 54 9.64 -24.68 -32.42
C LEU A 54 11.02 -25.37 -32.49
N LEU A 55 11.94 -24.96 -31.61
CA LEU A 55 13.30 -25.52 -31.58
C LEU A 55 13.34 -26.97 -31.06
N ASP A 56 12.54 -27.29 -30.03
CA ASP A 56 12.37 -28.68 -29.56
C ASP A 56 11.74 -29.57 -30.64
N TYR A 57 10.79 -29.03 -31.42
CA TYR A 57 10.18 -29.74 -32.54
C TYR A 57 11.18 -30.01 -33.66
N CYS A 58 11.97 -29.01 -34.05
CA CYS A 58 12.99 -29.15 -35.10
C CYS A 58 14.19 -30.03 -34.69
N LYS A 59 14.44 -30.22 -33.39
CA LYS A 59 15.47 -31.15 -32.87
C LYS A 59 15.13 -32.62 -33.12
N LYS A 60 13.85 -32.97 -33.13
CA LYS A 60 13.37 -34.33 -33.38
C LYS A 60 13.36 -34.54 -34.90
N GLU A 61 14.48 -35.02 -35.45
CA GLU A 61 14.86 -35.10 -36.89
C GLU A 61 13.84 -35.74 -37.87
N GLU A 62 12.65 -36.14 -37.42
CA GLU A 62 11.61 -36.81 -38.20
C GLU A 62 10.46 -35.89 -38.66
N ASN A 63 10.41 -34.62 -38.24
CA ASN A 63 9.24 -33.77 -38.48
C ASN A 63 9.57 -32.41 -39.11
N ILE A 64 9.59 -32.39 -40.44
CA ILE A 64 9.83 -31.16 -41.22
C ILE A 64 8.52 -30.36 -41.28
N LEU A 65 8.55 -29.12 -40.79
CA LEU A 65 7.45 -28.16 -40.93
C LEU A 65 7.12 -27.92 -42.42
N SER A 66 5.87 -27.56 -42.74
CA SER A 66 5.53 -27.24 -44.13
C SER A 66 6.39 -26.09 -44.65
N LYS A 67 6.80 -26.16 -45.92
CA LYS A 67 7.58 -25.07 -46.57
C LYS A 67 6.88 -23.72 -46.49
N SER A 68 5.53 -23.69 -46.51
CA SER A 68 4.77 -22.46 -46.36
C SER A 68 4.98 -21.82 -44.98
N LEU A 69 4.90 -22.61 -43.91
CA LEU A 69 5.08 -22.14 -42.54
C LEU A 69 6.51 -21.65 -42.28
N ILE A 70 7.50 -22.38 -42.81
CA ILE A 70 8.92 -21.96 -42.74
C ILE A 70 9.09 -20.60 -43.43
N ASN A 71 8.49 -20.42 -44.61
CA ASN A 71 8.53 -19.15 -45.31
C ASN A 71 7.83 -18.03 -44.55
N ASP A 72 6.68 -18.30 -43.92
CA ASP A 72 5.95 -17.31 -43.13
C ASP A 72 6.77 -16.83 -41.92
N ILE A 73 7.40 -17.76 -41.19
CA ILE A 73 8.30 -17.44 -40.07
C ILE A 73 9.50 -16.61 -40.55
N ASN A 74 10.15 -17.06 -41.62
CA ASN A 74 11.30 -16.36 -42.21
C ASN A 74 10.93 -14.95 -42.71
N ASN A 75 9.75 -14.77 -43.31
CA ASN A 75 9.30 -13.47 -43.79
C ASN A 75 9.05 -12.50 -42.63
N CYS A 76 8.45 -12.96 -41.52
CA CYS A 76 8.25 -12.14 -40.32
C CYS A 76 9.58 -11.68 -39.70
N LEU A 77 10.57 -12.56 -39.69
CA LEU A 77 11.88 -12.30 -39.07
C LEU A 77 12.87 -11.59 -39.99
N LYS A 78 12.56 -11.43 -41.29
CA LYS A 78 13.34 -10.61 -42.24
C LYS A 78 13.00 -9.12 -42.18
N ILE A 79 11.91 -8.74 -41.51
CA ILE A 79 11.50 -7.33 -41.39
C ILE A 79 12.58 -6.54 -40.63
N LYS A 80 13.11 -5.48 -41.25
CA LYS A 80 14.11 -4.60 -40.64
C LYS A 80 13.45 -3.70 -39.58
N HIS A 81 13.26 -4.23 -38.37
CA HIS A 81 12.71 -3.50 -37.23
C HIS A 81 13.49 -3.79 -35.94
N PRO A 82 13.75 -2.79 -35.06
CA PRO A 82 14.54 -2.98 -33.83
C PRO A 82 14.00 -4.08 -32.91
N ASN A 83 12.67 -4.22 -32.81
CA ASN A 83 12.07 -5.30 -32.01
C ASN A 83 12.22 -6.67 -32.67
N ILE A 84 12.18 -6.78 -34.01
CA ILE A 84 12.39 -8.07 -34.69
C ILE A 84 13.79 -8.61 -34.42
N ARG A 85 14.80 -7.73 -34.35
CA ARG A 85 16.14 -8.12 -33.91
C ARG A 85 16.13 -8.72 -32.49
N LYS A 86 15.40 -8.12 -31.54
CA LYS A 86 15.21 -8.68 -30.19
C LYS A 86 14.52 -10.04 -30.19
N LEU A 87 13.56 -10.26 -31.10
CA LEU A 87 12.90 -11.56 -31.24
C LEU A 87 13.86 -12.63 -31.80
N GLN A 88 14.69 -12.29 -32.79
CA GLN A 88 15.74 -13.19 -33.29
C GLN A 88 16.68 -13.62 -32.14
N HIS A 89 17.05 -12.69 -31.25
CA HIS A 89 17.84 -13.00 -30.06
C HIS A 89 17.09 -13.91 -29.06
N CYS A 90 15.77 -13.74 -28.90
CA CYS A 90 14.96 -14.65 -28.09
C CYS A 90 15.03 -16.11 -28.61
N PHE A 91 15.01 -16.32 -29.93
CA PHE A 91 15.22 -17.65 -30.51
C PHE A 91 16.61 -18.21 -30.21
N LEU A 92 17.66 -17.38 -30.22
CA LEU A 92 19.02 -17.78 -29.86
C LEU A 92 19.15 -18.15 -28.37
N ILE A 93 18.46 -17.45 -27.47
CA ILE A 93 18.42 -17.78 -26.03
C ILE A 93 17.64 -19.07 -25.78
N GLN A 94 16.54 -19.33 -26.50
CA GLN A 94 15.83 -20.61 -26.36
C GLN A 94 16.63 -21.77 -27.00
N LYS A 95 17.43 -21.52 -28.03
CA LYS A 95 18.38 -22.48 -28.62
C LYS A 95 19.40 -22.98 -27.60
N SER A 96 19.88 -22.16 -26.67
CA SER A 96 20.83 -22.62 -25.64
C SER A 96 20.17 -23.53 -24.58
N ARG A 97 18.84 -23.53 -24.47
CA ARG A 97 18.07 -24.36 -23.53
C ARG A 97 17.68 -25.72 -24.09
N VAL A 98 17.50 -25.80 -25.40
CA VAL A 98 17.32 -27.06 -26.10
C VAL A 98 18.73 -27.56 -26.42
N THR A 99 19.18 -28.66 -25.82
CA THR A 99 20.51 -29.24 -26.16
C THR A 99 20.53 -29.67 -27.63
N ILE A 100 21.08 -28.84 -28.51
CA ILE A 100 21.14 -29.06 -29.96
C ILE A 100 22.60 -29.35 -30.35
N SER A 101 22.83 -30.39 -31.15
CA SER A 101 24.18 -30.73 -31.61
C SER A 101 24.68 -29.79 -32.72
N LEU A 102 26.00 -29.68 -32.90
CA LEU A 102 26.60 -28.84 -33.96
C LEU A 102 26.11 -29.21 -35.37
N ASN A 103 25.83 -30.48 -35.63
CA ASN A 103 25.28 -30.93 -36.91
C ASN A 103 23.82 -30.47 -37.09
N GLN A 104 23.02 -30.50 -36.02
CA GLN A 104 21.63 -30.01 -36.02
C GLN A 104 21.56 -28.48 -36.17
N ILE A 105 22.53 -27.73 -35.64
CA ILE A 105 22.65 -26.28 -35.86
C ILE A 105 22.82 -25.97 -37.36
N LYS A 106 23.66 -26.74 -38.07
CA LYS A 106 23.86 -26.57 -39.52
C LYS A 106 22.58 -26.83 -40.31
N VAL A 107 21.81 -27.83 -39.92
CA VAL A 107 20.50 -28.13 -40.54
C VAL A 107 19.48 -27.03 -40.24
N LEU A 108 19.41 -26.55 -38.99
CA LEU A 108 18.55 -25.44 -38.58
C LEU A 108 18.85 -24.16 -39.36
N ARG A 109 20.13 -23.86 -39.64
CA ARG A 109 20.55 -22.69 -40.43
C ARG A 109 20.04 -22.75 -41.88
N ASN A 110 19.98 -23.94 -42.47
CA ASN A 110 19.43 -24.10 -43.82
C ASN A 110 17.92 -23.81 -43.86
N ILE A 111 17.21 -24.03 -42.74
CA ILE A 111 15.76 -23.77 -42.61
C ILE A 111 15.49 -22.32 -42.17
N PHE A 112 16.31 -21.79 -41.26
CA PHE A 112 16.20 -20.47 -40.64
C PHE A 112 17.52 -19.70 -40.78
N PRO A 113 17.76 -19.01 -41.91
CA PRO A 113 19.06 -18.40 -42.23
C PRO A 113 19.48 -17.24 -41.33
N TRP A 114 18.56 -16.70 -40.52
CA TRP A 114 18.78 -15.58 -39.59
C TRP A 114 19.28 -16.04 -38.21
N ILE A 115 19.50 -17.34 -37.99
CA ILE A 115 20.11 -17.88 -36.76
C ILE A 115 21.64 -17.77 -36.90
N GLU A 116 22.27 -16.95 -36.05
CA GLU A 116 23.72 -16.72 -36.02
C GLU A 116 24.48 -17.80 -35.18
N ASP A 117 25.80 -17.88 -35.39
CA ASP A 117 26.69 -18.91 -34.83
C ASP A 117 27.09 -18.62 -33.36
N ASP A 118 27.37 -17.35 -33.03
CA ASP A 118 27.78 -16.92 -31.68
C ASP A 118 26.86 -15.83 -31.13
N ILE A 119 26.68 -15.84 -29.80
CA ILE A 119 26.00 -14.77 -29.08
C ILE A 119 27.08 -13.75 -28.72
N ASP A 120 27.10 -12.61 -29.39
CA ASP A 120 28.07 -11.55 -29.10
C ASP A 120 27.89 -11.07 -27.65
N ASP A 121 28.94 -11.18 -26.84
CA ASP A 121 28.89 -10.97 -25.38
C ASP A 121 28.47 -9.53 -25.01
N GLU A 122 28.83 -8.56 -25.85
CA GLU A 122 28.46 -7.14 -25.70
C GLU A 122 26.95 -6.92 -25.93
N LEU A 123 26.28 -7.83 -26.63
CA LEU A 123 24.85 -7.80 -26.93
C LEU A 123 23.98 -8.50 -25.86
N ILE A 124 24.52 -9.48 -25.12
CA ILE A 124 23.84 -10.14 -23.97
C ILE A 124 23.50 -9.13 -22.87
N ILE A 125 24.41 -8.19 -22.62
CA ILE A 125 24.30 -7.16 -21.57
C ILE A 125 23.13 -6.19 -21.83
N ASN A 126 22.72 -6.02 -23.09
CA ASN A 126 21.67 -5.08 -23.50
C ASN A 126 20.28 -5.72 -23.70
N ILE A 127 20.11 -7.01 -23.39
CA ILE A 127 18.82 -7.69 -23.47
C ILE A 127 18.05 -7.50 -22.14
N PRO A 128 16.81 -7.00 -22.17
CA PRO A 128 16.01 -6.86 -20.95
C PRO A 128 15.82 -8.21 -20.22
N LYS A 129 15.96 -8.21 -18.89
CA LYS A 129 15.98 -9.43 -18.05
C LYS A 129 14.74 -10.33 -18.22
N TYR A 130 13.59 -9.79 -18.62
CA TYR A 130 12.38 -10.55 -18.95
C TYR A 130 12.46 -11.44 -20.21
N TYR A 131 13.55 -11.44 -20.98
CA TYR A 131 13.79 -12.45 -22.01
C TYR A 131 14.57 -13.66 -21.49
N ASN A 132 15.14 -13.60 -20.27
CA ASN A 132 15.77 -14.71 -19.58
C ASN A 132 14.75 -15.45 -18.71
N PRO A 133 14.65 -16.78 -18.78
CA PRO A 133 13.56 -17.47 -18.05
C PRO A 133 13.94 -17.95 -16.65
N ILE A 134 12.94 -18.00 -15.76
CA ILE A 134 13.00 -18.59 -14.42
C ILE A 134 12.34 -19.98 -14.50
N ARG A 135 12.78 -20.93 -13.67
CA ARG A 135 12.50 -22.39 -13.70
C ARG A 135 11.02 -22.77 -13.97
N LYS A 136 10.77 -23.86 -14.75
CA LYS A 136 9.44 -24.47 -15.01
C LYS A 136 8.77 -25.00 -13.72
N VAL A 137 7.55 -24.57 -13.43
CA VAL A 137 6.70 -24.97 -12.29
C VAL A 137 5.68 -26.04 -12.74
N LYS A 138 5.22 -26.94 -11.83
CA LYS A 138 4.21 -27.98 -12.12
C LYS A 138 2.96 -27.84 -11.23
N PHE A 139 1.84 -28.37 -11.73
CA PHE A 139 0.50 -28.19 -11.16
C PHE A 139 0.20 -29.11 -9.95
N GLU A 140 0.90 -30.24 -9.80
CA GLU A 140 0.70 -31.16 -8.67
C GLU A 140 1.33 -30.69 -7.34
N ASP A 141 2.11 -29.60 -7.37
CA ASP A 141 2.78 -29.03 -6.20
C ASP A 141 1.80 -28.33 -5.22
N PHE A 142 0.48 -28.38 -5.43
CA PHE A 142 -0.50 -27.51 -4.74
C PHE A 142 -1.79 -28.17 -4.19
N ARG A 143 -1.78 -29.40 -3.63
CA ARG A 143 -2.99 -29.89 -2.90
C ARG A 143 -2.76 -30.45 -1.51
N SER A 144 -3.19 -29.68 -0.50
CA SER A 144 -4.07 -30.10 0.61
C SER A 144 -4.52 -28.83 1.36
N PHE A 145 -5.83 -28.62 1.49
CA PHE A 145 -6.43 -27.35 1.93
C PHE A 145 -6.73 -27.33 3.43
N TYR A 146 -6.36 -26.26 4.14
CA TYR A 146 -6.74 -26.00 5.54
C TYR A 146 -7.28 -24.58 5.72
N TYR A 147 -8.17 -24.38 6.69
CA TYR A 147 -8.72 -23.07 7.07
C TYR A 147 -7.83 -22.36 8.10
N ILE A 148 -7.59 -21.05 7.96
CA ILE A 148 -6.75 -20.24 8.89
C ILE A 148 -7.25 -20.30 10.33
N SER A 149 -8.58 -20.32 10.54
CA SER A 149 -9.20 -20.41 11.87
C SER A 149 -8.99 -21.76 12.57
N GLN A 150 -8.48 -22.76 11.86
CA GLN A 150 -8.17 -24.10 12.38
C GLN A 150 -6.66 -24.36 12.40
N ALA A 151 -5.85 -23.34 12.06
CA ALA A 151 -4.40 -23.46 12.01
C ALA A 151 -3.83 -23.58 13.43
N GLN A 152 -3.00 -24.59 13.66
CA GLN A 152 -2.17 -24.77 14.84
C GLN A 152 -0.74 -24.33 14.51
N ASP A 153 0.12 -24.10 15.51
CA ASP A 153 1.51 -23.64 15.32
C ASP A 153 2.32 -24.55 14.36
N ILE A 154 1.97 -25.83 14.33
CA ILE A 154 2.58 -26.81 13.43
C ILE A 154 2.28 -26.54 11.95
N ASN A 155 1.26 -25.74 11.62
CA ASN A 155 0.88 -25.34 10.26
C ASN A 155 1.66 -24.11 9.78
N PHE A 156 2.33 -23.40 10.69
CA PHE A 156 3.17 -22.23 10.41
C PHE A 156 4.66 -22.61 10.42
N ILE A 157 5.45 -21.86 9.66
CA ILE A 157 6.90 -22.00 9.67
C ILE A 157 7.44 -21.14 10.83
N ASN A 158 7.79 -21.78 11.95
CA ASN A 158 8.41 -21.12 13.10
C ASN A 158 9.85 -21.62 13.26
N PHE A 159 10.81 -20.70 13.31
CA PHE A 159 12.24 -21.02 13.43
C PHE A 159 12.90 -20.12 14.49
N GLU A 160 13.43 -20.72 15.54
CA GLU A 160 14.42 -20.12 16.43
C GLU A 160 15.79 -20.71 16.08
N GLY A 161 16.76 -19.85 15.77
CA GLY A 161 18.03 -20.26 15.18
C GLY A 161 18.87 -21.11 16.13
N ASP A 162 18.97 -22.41 15.87
CA ASP A 162 19.96 -23.29 16.51
C ASP A 162 21.25 -23.30 15.68
N GLU A 163 22.27 -22.58 16.16
CA GLU A 163 23.61 -22.48 15.54
C GLU A 163 24.29 -23.85 15.34
N LYS A 164 23.80 -24.89 16.03
CA LYS A 164 24.28 -26.27 15.88
C LYS A 164 24.04 -26.86 14.50
N ILE A 165 23.03 -26.38 13.75
CA ILE A 165 22.78 -26.82 12.37
C ILE A 165 23.91 -26.34 11.46
N ILE A 166 24.36 -25.09 11.60
CA ILE A 166 25.42 -24.53 10.74
C ILE A 166 26.77 -25.18 11.06
N SER A 167 27.06 -25.42 12.34
CA SER A 167 28.34 -26.02 12.76
C SER A 167 28.50 -27.49 12.40
N ARG A 168 27.42 -28.30 12.40
CA ARG A 168 27.46 -29.73 12.05
C ARG A 168 27.78 -30.01 10.58
N TYR A 169 27.49 -29.08 9.68
CA TYR A 169 27.68 -29.24 8.23
C TYR A 169 28.79 -28.35 7.66
N SER A 170 29.60 -27.76 8.54
CA SER A 170 30.87 -27.16 8.14
C SER A 170 31.88 -28.29 7.86
N GLN A 171 32.38 -28.37 6.63
CA GLN A 171 33.45 -29.31 6.29
C GLN A 171 34.76 -28.55 6.07
N ARG A 172 35.86 -29.10 6.59
CA ARG A 172 37.21 -28.55 6.45
C ARG A 172 37.89 -29.11 5.22
N ILE A 173 38.58 -28.25 4.49
CA ILE A 173 39.36 -28.62 3.31
C ILE A 173 40.71 -29.15 3.80
N PHE A 174 41.13 -30.33 3.33
CA PHE A 174 42.35 -31.02 3.77
C PHE A 174 43.67 -30.31 3.44
N GLU A 175 43.64 -29.22 2.65
CA GLU A 175 44.83 -28.50 2.22
C GLU A 175 45.03 -27.14 2.93
N ASP A 176 44.05 -26.63 3.69
CA ASP A 176 44.14 -25.32 4.34
C ASP A 176 43.23 -25.28 5.58
N GLU A 177 43.78 -25.47 6.78
CA GLU A 177 43.03 -25.74 8.04
C GLU A 177 42.13 -24.59 8.54
N THR A 178 42.08 -23.46 7.83
CA THR A 178 41.35 -22.24 8.23
C THR A 178 40.15 -21.89 7.34
N LYS A 179 39.91 -22.61 6.23
CA LYS A 179 38.77 -22.35 5.33
C LYS A 179 37.66 -23.36 5.53
N PHE A 180 36.53 -22.88 6.06
CA PHE A 180 35.30 -23.65 6.14
C PHE A 180 34.54 -23.54 4.83
N PHE A 181 34.14 -24.69 4.28
CA PHE A 181 33.21 -24.75 3.16
C PHE A 181 31.86 -25.21 3.71
N PHE A 182 30.82 -24.42 3.44
CA PHE A 182 29.45 -24.77 3.78
C PHE A 182 28.78 -25.30 2.53
N ASP A 183 28.30 -26.53 2.60
CA ASP A 183 27.44 -27.09 1.57
C ASP A 183 26.05 -26.47 1.72
N LEU A 184 25.89 -25.29 1.09
CA LEU A 184 24.67 -24.49 1.17
C LEU A 184 23.46 -25.24 0.62
N GLN A 185 23.65 -26.14 -0.34
CA GLN A 185 22.57 -26.99 -0.85
C GLN A 185 22.12 -28.03 0.17
N GLN A 186 23.04 -28.63 0.91
CA GLN A 186 22.67 -29.54 2.00
C GLN A 186 21.98 -28.82 3.17
N ILE A 187 22.49 -27.64 3.55
CA ILE A 187 21.88 -26.83 4.60
C ILE A 187 20.46 -26.38 4.20
N GLU A 188 20.28 -25.92 2.96
CA GLU A 188 18.98 -25.56 2.38
C GLU A 188 18.01 -26.75 2.40
N MET A 189 18.46 -27.93 1.98
CA MET A 189 17.63 -29.12 1.92
C MET A 189 17.20 -29.61 3.31
N LEU A 190 18.06 -29.46 4.33
CA LEU A 190 17.72 -29.74 5.74
C LEU A 190 16.72 -28.72 6.30
N LEU A 191 16.93 -27.43 6.06
CA LEU A 191 16.02 -26.38 6.52
C LEU A 191 14.64 -26.52 5.88
N ILE A 192 14.56 -26.83 4.58
CA ILE A 192 13.28 -27.11 3.91
C ILE A 192 12.59 -28.32 4.54
N LYS A 193 13.35 -29.36 4.87
CA LYS A 193 12.83 -30.60 5.47
C LYS A 193 12.30 -30.39 6.90
N GLU A 194 12.97 -29.58 7.72
CA GLU A 194 12.52 -29.29 9.10
C GLU A 194 11.43 -28.21 9.15
N LEU A 195 11.54 -27.15 8.36
CA LEU A 195 10.74 -25.94 8.54
C LEU A 195 9.52 -25.88 7.63
N VAL A 196 9.61 -26.41 6.42
CA VAL A 196 8.59 -26.22 5.36
C VAL A 196 7.77 -27.48 5.11
N ASN A 197 8.33 -28.65 5.42
CA ASN A 197 7.67 -29.93 5.22
C ASN A 197 6.40 -30.06 6.11
N ASN A 198 5.30 -30.57 5.54
CA ASN A 198 3.97 -30.67 6.17
C ASN A 198 3.29 -29.35 6.59
N LYS A 199 3.79 -28.19 6.14
CA LYS A 199 3.12 -26.89 6.31
C LYS A 199 2.05 -26.70 5.24
N VAL A 200 1.05 -25.87 5.51
CA VAL A 200 -0.20 -25.85 4.72
C VAL A 200 -0.42 -24.53 4.00
N HIS A 201 -1.04 -24.61 2.83
CA HIS A 201 -1.48 -23.45 2.05
C HIS A 201 -2.93 -23.09 2.39
N PHE A 202 -3.19 -21.81 2.67
CA PHE A 202 -4.54 -21.28 2.93
C PHE A 202 -5.12 -20.70 1.63
N GLU A 203 -6.41 -20.94 1.33
CA GLU A 203 -7.06 -20.63 0.03
C GLU A 203 -8.20 -19.58 0.13
N ARG A 204 -8.37 -18.68 -0.88
CA ARG A 204 -9.36 -17.57 -0.94
C ARG A 204 -10.75 -18.10 -1.21
N LEU A 205 -11.68 -17.90 -0.28
CA LEU A 205 -13.11 -18.00 -0.57
C LEU A 205 -13.65 -16.61 -0.90
N GLU A 206 -14.19 -16.43 -2.11
CA GLU A 206 -14.69 -15.14 -2.60
C GLU A 206 -15.87 -14.57 -1.78
N GLU A 207 -16.47 -15.36 -0.89
CA GLU A 207 -17.58 -14.91 -0.03
C GLU A 207 -17.29 -14.94 1.49
N ASN A 208 -16.10 -15.35 1.93
CA ASN A 208 -15.75 -15.35 3.36
C ASN A 208 -14.57 -14.43 3.66
N GLN A 209 -14.78 -13.60 4.69
CA GLN A 209 -14.04 -12.39 5.12
C GLN A 209 -12.56 -12.58 5.53
N PHE A 210 -11.87 -13.66 5.13
CA PHE A 210 -10.52 -13.96 5.60
C PHE A 210 -9.48 -14.18 4.51
N TYR A 211 -9.50 -13.31 3.49
CA TYR A 211 -8.25 -12.86 2.89
C TYR A 211 -8.14 -11.38 3.09
N LEU A 212 -6.93 -10.89 3.41
CA LEU A 212 -6.55 -9.52 3.12
C LEU A 212 -6.91 -9.28 1.65
N LYS A 213 -8.05 -8.64 1.36
CA LYS A 213 -8.41 -8.10 0.03
C LYS A 213 -7.24 -7.22 -0.45
N ASN A 214 -7.34 -6.57 -1.61
CA ASN A 214 -6.70 -5.25 -1.69
C ASN A 214 -6.98 -4.58 -0.35
N PHE A 215 -5.95 -4.29 0.45
CA PHE A 215 -6.10 -3.78 1.81
C PHE A 215 -7.21 -2.74 1.70
N THR A 216 -8.41 -3.02 2.26
CA THR A 216 -9.59 -2.17 1.97
C THR A 216 -9.25 -0.73 2.37
N PHE A 217 -8.37 -0.66 3.36
CA PHE A 217 -7.71 0.43 4.02
C PHE A 217 -6.45 0.94 3.30
N LYS A 218 -6.13 0.55 2.07
CA LYS A 218 -4.99 1.14 1.34
C LYS A 218 -5.20 2.64 1.15
N ASN A 219 -6.46 3.05 1.03
CA ASN A 219 -6.78 4.47 1.01
C ASN A 219 -7.07 5.02 2.40
N GLU A 220 -7.57 4.25 3.38
CA GLU A 220 -7.89 4.79 4.73
C GLU A 220 -6.72 4.76 5.74
N LEU A 221 -5.78 3.81 5.64
CA LEU A 221 -4.52 3.84 6.41
C LEU A 221 -3.57 4.94 5.95
N PHE A 222 -3.67 5.32 4.67
CA PHE A 222 -2.70 6.19 4.00
C PHE A 222 -3.31 7.53 3.55
N TYR A 223 -4.63 7.71 3.66
CA TYR A 223 -5.35 8.97 3.49
C TYR A 223 -6.39 9.12 4.60
N ASN A 224 -6.44 10.30 5.22
CA ASN A 224 -7.42 10.63 6.25
C ASN A 224 -8.84 10.28 5.77
N SER A 225 -9.50 9.33 6.45
CA SER A 225 -10.94 9.13 6.31
C SER A 225 -11.63 10.24 7.11
N PRO A 226 -12.22 11.27 6.46
CA PRO A 226 -12.69 12.45 7.19
C PRO A 226 -13.86 12.16 8.14
N ARG A 227 -14.49 10.98 8.00
CA ARG A 227 -15.65 10.52 8.77
C ARG A 227 -15.30 9.39 9.74
N ILE A 228 -14.02 9.05 9.92
CA ILE A 228 -13.62 7.91 10.76
C ILE A 228 -14.15 8.02 12.19
N LEU A 229 -14.11 9.22 12.78
CA LEU A 229 -14.63 9.46 14.12
C LEU A 229 -16.15 9.24 14.19
N PHE A 230 -16.89 9.68 13.17
CA PHE A 230 -18.34 9.45 13.08
C PHE A 230 -18.67 7.96 12.94
N ASP A 231 -17.96 7.25 12.05
CA ASP A 231 -18.14 5.82 11.81
C ASP A 231 -17.88 4.99 13.09
N VAL A 232 -16.84 5.37 13.84
CA VAL A 232 -16.52 4.76 15.15
C VAL A 232 -17.60 5.10 16.18
N LYS A 233 -18.01 6.36 16.34
CA LYS A 233 -19.11 6.75 17.26
C LYS A 233 -20.40 5.97 16.98
N LYS A 234 -20.68 5.66 15.71
CA LYS A 234 -21.86 4.90 15.29
C LYS A 234 -21.81 3.42 15.68
N SER A 235 -20.62 2.82 15.69
CA SER A 235 -20.44 1.37 15.92
C SER A 235 -20.03 1.03 17.36
N LEU A 236 -19.35 1.94 18.04
CA LEU A 236 -18.73 1.74 19.33
C LEU A 236 -19.22 2.82 20.34
N PRO A 237 -19.98 2.44 21.37
CA PRO A 237 -20.44 3.38 22.40
C PRO A 237 -19.28 4.17 23.01
N GLN A 238 -19.38 5.51 22.97
CA GLN A 238 -18.38 6.41 23.54
C GLN A 238 -18.86 7.00 24.87
N GLU A 239 -17.93 7.20 25.80
CA GLU A 239 -18.17 7.84 27.11
C GLU A 239 -17.19 9.01 27.30
N PRO A 240 -17.63 10.09 27.97
CA PRO A 240 -16.77 11.22 28.25
C PRO A 240 -15.73 10.87 29.32
N ILE A 241 -14.55 11.42 29.16
CA ILE A 241 -13.46 11.38 30.12
C ILE A 241 -13.75 12.40 31.23
N VAL A 242 -13.78 11.94 32.48
CA VAL A 242 -14.16 12.75 33.64
C VAL A 242 -13.06 13.77 34.03
N GLU A 243 -11.77 13.43 33.84
CA GLU A 243 -10.62 14.26 34.28
C GLU A 243 -9.77 14.81 33.10
N LYS A 244 -10.41 15.41 32.11
CA LYS A 244 -9.75 15.92 30.89
C LYS A 244 -8.61 16.90 31.18
N THR A 245 -8.83 17.85 32.09
CA THR A 245 -7.85 18.88 32.46
C THR A 245 -6.60 18.28 33.10
N THR A 246 -6.77 17.31 33.99
CA THR A 246 -5.65 16.57 34.60
C THR A 246 -4.86 15.80 33.55
N LEU A 247 -5.51 15.17 32.58
CA LEU A 247 -4.83 14.47 31.49
C LEU A 247 -4.03 15.42 30.62
N VAL A 248 -4.59 16.57 30.26
CA VAL A 248 -3.86 17.57 29.48
C VAL A 248 -2.64 18.10 30.24
N LEU A 249 -2.80 18.38 31.53
CA LEU A 249 -1.73 18.88 32.40
C LEU A 249 -0.66 17.83 32.72
N THR A 250 -0.99 16.54 32.73
CA THR A 250 -0.04 15.47 33.09
C THR A 250 0.62 14.84 31.88
N MET A 251 -0.08 14.73 30.74
CA MET A 251 0.44 14.09 29.53
C MET A 251 1.01 15.08 28.51
N PHE A 252 0.37 16.25 28.30
CA PHE A 252 0.76 17.16 27.21
C PHE A 252 1.60 18.36 27.66
N GLN A 253 1.65 18.67 28.97
CA GLN A 253 2.48 19.74 29.54
C GLN A 253 3.94 19.43 29.95
N PRO A 254 4.55 18.23 29.75
CA PRO A 254 6.00 18.08 29.94
C PRO A 254 6.87 18.88 28.95
N ILE A 255 6.30 19.84 28.22
CA ILE A 255 6.99 20.71 27.26
C ILE A 255 7.66 21.90 27.97
N LEU A 256 7.27 22.25 29.20
CA LEU A 256 7.80 23.43 29.91
C LEU A 256 8.76 23.11 31.07
N THR A 257 9.08 21.84 31.35
CA THR A 257 10.00 21.48 32.44
C THR A 257 11.13 20.53 32.01
N LEU A 258 12.28 21.13 31.68
CA LEU A 258 13.67 20.66 31.89
C LEU A 258 14.14 19.24 31.47
N ASN A 259 13.34 18.40 30.80
CA ASN A 259 13.79 17.10 30.29
C ASN A 259 13.35 16.83 28.84
N PRO A 260 14.13 17.24 27.82
CA PRO A 260 13.79 17.06 26.41
C PRO A 260 13.81 15.58 25.93
N GLY A 261 14.20 14.63 26.77
CA GLY A 261 14.28 13.21 26.41
C GLY A 261 12.95 12.43 26.46
N ASN A 262 11.89 13.01 27.04
CA ASN A 262 10.58 12.36 27.25
C ASN A 262 9.42 13.12 26.61
N SER A 263 9.66 13.92 25.56
CA SER A 263 8.57 14.59 24.84
C SER A 263 7.73 13.56 24.08
N ILE A 264 6.43 13.51 24.38
CA ILE A 264 5.46 12.71 23.62
C ILE A 264 5.45 13.24 22.18
N ASP A 265 5.82 12.41 21.21
CA ASP A 265 5.61 12.72 19.80
C ASP A 265 4.10 12.58 19.49
N LEU A 266 3.42 13.73 19.41
CA LEU A 266 1.98 13.80 19.15
C LEU A 266 1.62 13.42 17.71
N PHE A 267 2.54 13.59 16.76
CA PHE A 267 2.32 13.14 15.38
C PHE A 267 2.37 11.63 15.30
N GLU A 268 3.38 11.01 15.91
CA GLU A 268 3.47 9.55 16.03
C GLU A 268 2.24 9.01 16.77
N LEU A 269 1.85 9.64 17.88
CA LEU A 269 0.67 9.22 18.64
C LEU A 269 -0.63 9.30 17.82
N LEU A 270 -0.88 10.40 17.11
CA LEU A 270 -2.04 10.53 16.22
C LEU A 270 -2.03 9.45 15.13
N SER A 271 -0.88 9.19 14.52
CA SER A 271 -0.77 8.16 13.50
C SER A 271 -1.11 6.76 14.03
N ILE A 272 -0.74 6.46 15.29
CA ILE A 272 -1.13 5.21 15.94
C ILE A 272 -2.64 5.17 16.18
N PHE A 273 -3.24 6.27 16.63
CA PHE A 273 -4.69 6.34 16.80
C PHE A 273 -5.45 6.22 15.47
N ASP A 274 -4.96 6.82 14.37
CA ASP A 274 -5.57 6.68 13.05
C ASP A 274 -5.63 5.19 12.63
N ILE A 275 -4.56 4.44 12.91
CA ILE A 275 -4.52 2.98 12.69
C ILE A 275 -5.56 2.30 13.59
N ILE A 276 -5.60 2.61 14.88
CA ILE A 276 -6.54 2.00 15.83
C ILE A 276 -7.99 2.25 15.41
N LEU A 277 -8.35 3.51 15.12
CA LEU A 277 -9.69 3.91 14.71
C LEU A 277 -10.11 3.22 13.41
N SER A 278 -9.20 3.10 12.45
CA SER A 278 -9.42 2.36 11.21
C SER A 278 -9.74 0.89 11.50
N PHE A 279 -8.98 0.23 12.39
CA PHE A 279 -9.25 -1.15 12.76
C PHE A 279 -10.58 -1.31 13.54
N ILE A 280 -10.92 -0.38 14.43
CA ILE A 280 -12.19 -0.40 15.17
C ILE A 280 -13.37 -0.38 14.20
N LYS A 281 -13.37 0.58 13.26
CA LYS A 281 -14.39 0.71 12.23
C LYS A 281 -14.53 -0.59 11.42
N GLU A 282 -13.42 -1.11 10.94
CA GLU A 282 -13.42 -2.17 9.93
C GLU A 282 -13.68 -3.56 10.50
N LEU A 283 -13.22 -3.81 11.73
CA LEU A 283 -13.57 -5.01 12.48
C LEU A 283 -14.96 -4.91 13.11
N SER A 284 -15.66 -3.77 12.95
CA SER A 284 -16.98 -3.51 13.53
C SER A 284 -16.99 -3.81 15.04
N ILE A 285 -15.96 -3.35 15.75
CA ILE A 285 -15.81 -3.58 17.18
C ILE A 285 -16.96 -2.91 17.91
N SER A 286 -17.61 -3.67 18.80
CA SER A 286 -18.76 -3.20 19.58
C SER A 286 -18.54 -3.25 21.10
N HIS A 287 -17.44 -3.85 21.55
CA HIS A 287 -17.10 -3.96 22.98
C HIS A 287 -16.28 -2.76 23.44
N SER A 288 -16.95 -1.72 23.93
CA SER A 288 -16.31 -0.43 24.27
C SER A 288 -15.51 -0.44 25.58
N ASP A 289 -15.77 -1.37 26.50
CA ASP A 289 -15.03 -1.47 27.78
C ASP A 289 -13.61 -2.05 27.65
N MET A 290 -13.28 -2.66 26.50
CA MET A 290 -11.95 -3.22 26.24
C MET A 290 -10.86 -2.16 26.40
N LEU A 291 -9.76 -2.46 27.10
CA LEU A 291 -8.61 -1.55 27.18
C LEU A 291 -8.00 -1.34 25.79
N ILE A 292 -7.53 -0.13 25.51
CA ILE A 292 -6.88 0.15 24.22
C ILE A 292 -5.62 -0.71 24.08
N MET A 293 -4.85 -0.89 25.16
CA MET A 293 -3.68 -1.77 25.16
C MET A 293 -4.04 -3.22 24.82
N ASP A 294 -5.14 -3.74 25.36
CA ASP A 294 -5.61 -5.09 25.04
C ASP A 294 -6.02 -5.17 23.57
N PHE A 295 -6.66 -4.14 23.03
CA PHE A 295 -7.02 -4.07 21.63
C PHE A 295 -5.80 -4.10 20.71
N VAL A 296 -4.79 -3.27 21.00
CA VAL A 296 -3.51 -3.25 20.27
C VAL A 296 -2.83 -4.62 20.36
N ASN A 297 -2.79 -5.22 21.55
CA ASN A 297 -2.21 -6.53 21.76
C ASN A 297 -2.99 -7.65 21.07
N GLN A 298 -4.29 -7.50 20.86
CA GLN A 298 -5.09 -8.52 20.19
C GLN A 298 -4.97 -8.41 18.67
N TRP A 299 -5.06 -7.20 18.12
CA TRP A 299 -5.26 -6.98 16.68
C TRP A 299 -4.06 -6.37 15.95
N LEU A 300 -3.14 -5.73 16.67
CA LEU A 300 -2.02 -4.97 16.09
C LEU A 300 -0.63 -5.53 16.45
N LYS A 301 -0.54 -6.73 17.05
CA LYS A 301 0.73 -7.43 17.33
C LYS A 301 1.66 -7.53 16.12
N LEU A 302 1.10 -7.77 14.94
CA LEU A 302 1.88 -7.93 13.70
C LEU A 302 2.37 -6.59 13.13
N ALA A 303 1.76 -5.48 13.52
CA ALA A 303 2.14 -4.14 13.06
C ALA A 303 3.38 -3.59 13.78
N LYS A 304 3.90 -4.29 14.81
CA LYS A 304 5.05 -3.86 15.64
C LYS A 304 4.94 -2.41 16.12
N LEU A 305 3.73 -1.97 16.45
CA LEU A 305 3.51 -0.63 17.01
C LEU A 305 4.18 -0.56 18.38
N ASP A 306 5.13 0.36 18.55
CA ASP A 306 5.75 0.61 19.84
C ASP A 306 4.83 1.49 20.69
N THR A 307 3.88 0.85 21.37
CA THR A 307 2.95 1.51 22.28
C THR A 307 3.51 1.67 23.70
N SER A 308 4.71 1.14 23.97
CA SER A 308 5.31 1.10 25.32
C SER A 308 5.59 2.49 25.89
N LYS A 309 5.81 3.48 25.02
CA LYS A 309 6.07 4.88 25.38
C LYS A 309 4.83 5.64 25.83
N TYR A 310 3.64 5.17 25.45
CA TYR A 310 2.40 5.91 25.63
C TYR A 310 1.49 5.24 26.65
N LYS A 311 1.56 5.71 27.90
CA LYS A 311 0.74 5.22 29.02
C LYS A 311 -0.78 5.33 28.78
N ILE A 312 -1.20 6.21 27.88
CA ILE A 312 -2.60 6.38 27.49
C ILE A 312 -3.27 5.08 27.03
N PHE A 313 -2.50 4.15 26.46
CA PHE A 313 -3.06 2.88 26.00
C PHE A 313 -3.43 1.94 27.16
N SER A 314 -2.68 1.98 28.28
CA SER A 314 -2.99 1.17 29.46
C SER A 314 -4.07 1.76 30.36
N ASP A 315 -4.23 3.09 30.33
CA ASP A 315 -5.08 3.80 31.28
C ASP A 315 -6.53 3.95 30.79
N PHE A 316 -6.79 3.73 29.49
CA PHE A 316 -8.10 3.97 28.87
C PHE A 316 -8.65 2.77 28.09
N SER A 317 -9.98 2.67 28.10
CA SER A 317 -10.75 1.76 27.25
C SER A 317 -11.18 2.39 25.93
N LEU A 318 -11.60 1.55 24.98
CA LEU A 318 -12.07 1.93 23.64
C LEU A 318 -13.25 2.91 23.67
N LYS A 319 -14.07 2.93 24.73
CA LYS A 319 -15.13 3.91 24.93
C LYS A 319 -14.66 5.37 25.02
N HIS A 320 -13.37 5.60 25.26
CA HIS A 320 -12.79 6.94 25.31
C HIS A 320 -12.00 7.29 24.03
N ILE A 321 -11.92 6.38 23.05
CA ILE A 321 -10.96 6.48 21.94
C ILE A 321 -11.15 7.75 21.10
N VAL A 322 -12.41 8.16 20.86
CA VAL A 322 -12.71 9.32 20.03
C VAL A 322 -12.34 10.61 20.75
N GLU A 323 -12.67 10.72 22.04
CA GLU A 323 -12.32 11.90 22.82
C GLU A 323 -10.81 12.03 23.03
N LEU A 324 -10.11 10.91 23.25
CA LEU A 324 -8.65 10.91 23.30
C LEU A 324 -8.04 11.41 21.99
N TYR A 325 -8.54 10.94 20.85
CA TYR A 325 -8.09 11.41 19.54
C TYR A 325 -8.29 12.92 19.39
N GLU A 326 -9.50 13.40 19.69
CA GLU A 326 -9.85 14.81 19.58
C GLU A 326 -8.98 15.69 20.49
N LEU A 327 -8.65 15.23 21.70
CA LEU A 327 -7.74 15.92 22.62
C LEU A 327 -6.30 15.96 22.08
N ILE A 328 -5.78 14.84 21.59
CA ILE A 328 -4.42 14.78 21.04
C ILE A 328 -4.32 15.66 19.79
N GLU A 329 -5.33 15.62 18.92
CA GLU A 329 -5.43 16.47 17.73
C GLU A 329 -5.39 17.95 18.12
N GLU A 330 -6.20 18.34 19.11
CA GLU A 330 -6.25 19.71 19.59
C GLU A 330 -4.89 20.19 20.11
N GLN A 331 -4.15 19.34 20.82
CA GLN A 331 -2.81 19.68 21.31
C GLN A 331 -1.75 19.68 20.20
N ASN A 332 -1.86 18.77 19.22
CA ASN A 332 -0.89 18.65 18.13
C ASN A 332 -0.98 19.82 17.15
N VAL A 333 -2.19 20.29 16.85
CA VAL A 333 -2.40 21.38 15.90
C VAL A 333 -1.92 22.69 16.54
N ASN A 334 -0.65 22.99 16.34
CA ASN A 334 -0.03 24.22 16.80
C ASN A 334 -0.12 25.32 15.73
N ASN A 335 0.20 26.56 16.11
CA ASN A 335 0.20 27.69 15.19
C ASN A 335 1.11 27.46 13.98
N SER A 336 2.22 26.71 14.12
CA SER A 336 3.12 26.44 13.00
C SER A 336 2.45 25.64 11.88
N ILE A 337 1.63 24.64 12.20
CA ILE A 337 0.88 23.85 11.21
C ILE A 337 -0.14 24.73 10.50
N ILE A 338 -0.83 25.60 11.25
CA ILE A 338 -1.87 26.49 10.72
C ILE A 338 -1.26 27.56 9.80
N HIS A 339 -0.12 28.14 10.16
CA HIS A 339 0.54 29.16 9.34
C HIS A 339 1.15 28.61 8.05
N ASN A 340 1.53 27.32 8.05
CA ASN A 340 2.19 26.66 6.92
C ASN A 340 1.24 26.17 5.83
N ILE A 341 -0.08 26.36 5.94
CA ILE A 341 -1.02 25.97 4.89
C ILE A 341 -0.81 26.80 3.61
N ASN A 342 -1.23 26.22 2.47
CA ASN A 342 -1.11 26.85 1.16
C ASN A 342 -1.81 28.22 1.09
N ASP A 343 -1.18 29.19 0.42
CA ASP A 343 -1.68 30.56 0.30
C ASP A 343 -3.04 30.68 -0.40
N LYS A 344 -3.45 29.66 -1.18
CA LYS A 344 -4.80 29.60 -1.75
C LYS A 344 -5.93 29.60 -0.70
N PHE A 345 -5.61 29.26 0.55
CA PHE A 345 -6.53 29.27 1.69
C PHE A 345 -6.42 30.51 2.58
N LYS A 346 -5.67 31.53 2.14
CA LYS A 346 -5.40 32.79 2.85
C LYS A 346 -6.02 34.01 2.16
N VAL A 347 -7.16 33.84 1.49
CA VAL A 347 -7.90 34.94 0.85
C VAL A 347 -8.49 35.88 1.89
N THR A 348 -8.39 37.19 1.66
CA THR A 348 -8.80 38.22 2.61
C THR A 348 -10.31 38.26 2.81
N LEU A 349 -10.74 38.58 4.04
CA LEU A 349 -12.15 38.74 4.37
C LEU A 349 -12.67 40.13 3.98
N SER A 350 -13.81 40.17 3.30
CA SER A 350 -14.56 41.41 3.10
C SER A 350 -15.24 41.88 4.39
N GLN A 351 -15.66 43.15 4.44
CA GLN A 351 -16.39 43.68 5.59
C GLN A 351 -17.74 43.00 5.81
N GLN A 352 -18.42 42.61 4.74
CA GLN A 352 -19.67 41.85 4.83
C GLN A 352 -19.45 40.46 5.44
N MET A 353 -18.35 39.79 5.09
CA MET A 353 -17.99 38.50 5.68
C MET A 353 -17.71 38.63 7.17
N LYS A 354 -16.93 39.64 7.59
CA LYS A 354 -16.67 39.91 9.01
C LYS A 354 -17.94 40.17 9.80
N LYS A 355 -18.87 40.96 9.24
CA LYS A 355 -20.18 41.19 9.86
C LYS A 355 -20.98 39.89 10.00
N SER A 356 -20.94 39.02 8.98
CA SER A 356 -21.65 37.74 9.02
C SER A 356 -21.06 36.79 10.06
N ILE A 357 -19.72 36.79 10.23
CA ILE A 357 -19.02 36.06 11.28
C ILE A 357 -19.45 36.55 12.67
N ASN A 358 -19.48 37.86 12.90
CA ASN A 358 -19.82 38.42 14.22
C ASN A 358 -21.30 38.25 14.60
N ASN A 359 -22.19 38.07 13.61
CA ASN A 359 -23.59 37.75 13.87
C ASN A 359 -23.81 36.28 14.26
N PHE A 360 -22.80 35.44 14.08
CA PHE A 360 -22.83 34.00 14.33
C PHE A 360 -22.15 33.62 15.65
N ILE A 361 -21.18 34.42 16.10
CA ILE A 361 -20.28 34.09 17.20
C ILE A 361 -20.59 34.92 18.44
N ASP A 362 -20.57 34.28 19.61
CA ASP A 362 -20.46 34.92 20.90
C ASP A 362 -19.00 34.98 21.37
N TYR A 363 -18.49 36.19 21.58
CA TYR A 363 -17.12 36.42 22.07
C TYR A 363 -17.03 36.53 23.59
N PHE A 364 -18.15 36.62 24.31
CA PHE A 364 -18.20 36.90 25.74
C PHE A 364 -18.84 35.78 26.57
N ASP A 365 -19.30 34.70 25.93
CA ASP A 365 -20.00 33.57 26.54
C ASP A 365 -21.24 34.01 27.38
N GLN A 366 -22.05 34.91 26.80
CA GLN A 366 -23.23 35.53 27.40
C GLN A 366 -24.53 35.22 26.66
N ASP A 367 -24.47 34.75 25.41
CA ASP A 367 -25.63 34.55 24.54
C ASP A 367 -25.77 33.08 24.12
N ASP A 368 -26.72 32.38 24.75
CA ASP A 368 -27.05 30.98 24.46
C ASP A 368 -27.60 30.76 23.03
N ASP A 369 -28.00 31.83 22.34
CA ASP A 369 -28.50 31.80 20.96
C ASP A 369 -27.38 32.04 19.92
N LEU A 370 -26.12 32.13 20.35
CA LEU A 370 -24.94 32.25 19.49
C LEU A 370 -23.93 31.13 19.75
N ILE A 371 -22.98 30.95 18.83
CA ILE A 371 -21.92 29.93 18.99
C ILE A 371 -20.74 30.55 19.72
N PRO A 372 -20.29 30.00 20.87
CA PRO A 372 -19.13 30.55 21.56
C PRO A 372 -17.87 30.49 20.68
N ALA A 373 -17.07 31.56 20.76
CA ALA A 373 -15.98 31.83 19.82
C ALA A 373 -14.89 30.75 19.86
N THR A 374 -14.62 30.21 21.05
CA THR A 374 -13.64 29.14 21.27
C THR A 374 -14.00 27.86 20.53
N GLU A 375 -15.28 27.53 20.43
CA GLU A 375 -15.81 26.32 19.84
C GLU A 375 -15.79 26.41 18.31
N PHE A 376 -16.11 27.57 17.76
CA PHE A 376 -15.92 27.79 16.33
C PHE A 376 -14.45 27.83 15.95
N LEU A 377 -13.59 28.42 16.79
CA LEU A 377 -12.15 28.39 16.59
C LEU A 377 -11.61 26.96 16.58
N LEU A 378 -12.07 26.11 17.50
CA LEU A 378 -11.74 24.68 17.54
C LEU A 378 -12.21 23.94 16.29
N ALA A 379 -13.43 24.20 15.82
CA ALA A 379 -13.96 23.60 14.60
C ALA A 379 -13.15 24.01 13.36
N LEU A 380 -12.74 25.29 13.26
CA LEU A 380 -11.83 25.77 12.21
C LEU A 380 -10.47 25.09 12.28
N LYS A 381 -9.92 24.93 13.49
CA LYS A 381 -8.63 24.26 13.73
C LYS A 381 -8.65 22.81 13.24
N ARG A 382 -9.69 22.05 13.59
CA ARG A 382 -9.93 20.68 13.09
C ARG A 382 -10.07 20.64 11.57
N PHE A 383 -10.82 21.59 10.99
CA PHE A 383 -11.00 21.66 9.54
C PHE A 383 -9.67 21.92 8.81
N ILE A 384 -8.87 22.87 9.30
CA ILE A 384 -7.55 23.18 8.75
C ILE A 384 -6.67 21.93 8.78
N TYR A 385 -6.57 21.26 9.93
CA TYR A 385 -5.72 20.08 10.06
C TYR A 385 -6.17 18.91 9.17
N ARG A 386 -7.46 18.57 9.20
CA ARG A 386 -7.98 17.38 8.51
C ARG A 386 -8.05 17.55 6.99
N PHE A 387 -8.29 18.77 6.50
CA PHE A 387 -8.56 19.03 5.07
C PHE A 387 -7.51 19.90 4.37
N LEU A 388 -6.84 20.81 5.06
CA LEU A 388 -5.98 21.82 4.44
C LEU A 388 -4.48 21.60 4.69
N SER A 389 -4.11 20.90 5.76
CA SER A 389 -2.71 20.61 6.11
C SER A 389 -2.09 19.48 5.27
N ILE A 390 -2.91 18.69 4.55
CA ILE A 390 -2.42 17.68 3.61
C ILE A 390 -2.45 18.28 2.21
N ASP A 391 -1.29 18.27 1.53
CA ASP A 391 -1.14 18.75 0.17
C ASP A 391 -1.81 17.77 -0.82
N THR A 392 -3.13 17.74 -0.78
CA THR A 392 -3.96 17.01 -1.73
C THR A 392 -4.21 17.92 -2.92
N THR A 393 -4.13 17.39 -4.12
CA THR A 393 -4.40 18.07 -5.40
C THR A 393 -5.86 18.50 -5.57
N THR A 394 -6.60 18.64 -4.47
CA THR A 394 -8.03 18.90 -4.40
C THR A 394 -8.28 20.41 -4.49
N ASN A 395 -8.95 20.83 -5.56
CA ASN A 395 -9.34 22.22 -5.80
C ASN A 395 -10.63 22.55 -5.04
N ILE A 396 -10.56 22.60 -3.71
CA ILE A 396 -11.70 22.89 -2.84
C ILE A 396 -11.80 24.38 -2.45
N GLU A 397 -10.83 25.21 -2.81
CA GLU A 397 -10.74 26.60 -2.35
C GLU A 397 -11.97 27.47 -2.68
N ASN A 398 -12.68 27.15 -3.77
CA ASN A 398 -13.88 27.87 -4.21
C ASN A 398 -15.19 27.26 -3.71
N ILE A 399 -15.13 26.21 -2.89
CA ILE A 399 -16.32 25.57 -2.29
C ILE A 399 -16.76 26.40 -1.07
N ASN A 400 -18.06 26.46 -0.84
CA ASN A 400 -18.62 27.10 0.35
C ASN A 400 -18.25 26.34 1.62
N LEU A 401 -17.82 27.06 2.65
CA LEU A 401 -17.42 26.48 3.93
C LEU A 401 -18.60 25.82 4.64
N ASN A 402 -19.83 26.31 4.40
CA ASN A 402 -21.05 25.75 4.99
C ASN A 402 -21.27 24.26 4.64
N ILE A 403 -20.83 23.80 3.46
CA ILE A 403 -20.97 22.41 3.02
C ILE A 403 -20.26 21.46 4.00
N PHE A 404 -19.13 21.89 4.56
CA PHE A 404 -18.35 21.10 5.50
C PHE A 404 -18.85 21.28 6.93
N PHE A 405 -19.13 22.51 7.35
CA PHE A 405 -19.52 22.79 8.73
C PHE A 405 -20.96 22.38 9.07
N LEU A 406 -21.80 22.16 8.07
CA LEU A 406 -23.14 21.56 8.21
C LEU A 406 -23.12 20.03 8.06
N ASP A 407 -22.02 19.44 7.58
CA ASP A 407 -21.85 17.98 7.59
C ASP A 407 -21.35 17.51 8.96
N PHE A 408 -22.30 17.28 9.88
CA PHE A 408 -22.02 16.78 11.23
C PHE A 408 -21.32 15.41 11.26
N THR A 409 -21.25 14.69 10.14
CA THR A 409 -20.48 13.44 10.05
C THR A 409 -18.97 13.66 9.97
N LEU A 410 -18.53 14.91 9.79
CA LEU A 410 -17.12 15.29 9.78
C LEU A 410 -16.54 15.53 11.18
N ASN A 411 -17.37 15.48 12.23
CA ASN A 411 -16.98 15.71 13.63
C ASN A 411 -16.10 16.96 13.83
N LEU A 412 -16.45 18.07 13.19
CA LEU A 412 -15.76 19.34 13.39
C LEU A 412 -16.16 19.99 14.72
N TRP A 413 -17.45 19.97 15.02
CA TRP A 413 -18.03 20.56 16.22
C TRP A 413 -17.95 19.63 17.44
N PRO A 414 -17.83 20.17 18.66
CA PRO A 414 -18.07 19.42 19.89
C PRO A 414 -19.51 18.88 19.97
N ASP A 415 -19.70 17.72 20.60
CA ASP A 415 -21.00 17.04 20.65
C ASP A 415 -22.08 17.80 21.43
N TYR A 416 -21.69 18.73 22.31
CA TYR A 416 -22.63 19.54 23.11
C TYR A 416 -23.21 20.74 22.35
N ILE A 417 -22.64 21.09 21.18
CA ILE A 417 -23.16 22.20 20.36
C ILE A 417 -24.41 21.75 19.61
N LYS A 418 -25.49 22.54 19.73
CA LYS A 418 -26.79 22.25 19.10
C LYS A 418 -26.69 22.37 17.58
N LYS A 419 -27.12 21.32 16.86
CA LYS A 419 -27.09 21.28 15.39
C LYS A 419 -27.94 22.37 14.75
N ASP A 420 -29.17 22.52 15.24
CA ASP A 420 -30.13 23.52 14.75
C ASP A 420 -29.58 24.95 14.83
N LEU A 421 -28.74 25.23 15.83
CA LEU A 421 -28.11 26.53 16.01
C LEU A 421 -27.13 26.83 14.86
N ILE A 422 -26.29 25.85 14.52
CA ILE A 422 -25.33 25.97 13.41
C ILE A 422 -26.07 26.05 12.08
N GLU A 423 -27.07 25.20 11.83
CA GLU A 423 -27.84 25.18 10.58
C GLU A 423 -28.50 26.52 10.27
N ASN A 424 -28.98 27.23 11.30
CA ASN A 424 -29.67 28.51 11.14
C ASN A 424 -28.72 29.70 11.00
N LEU A 425 -27.56 29.67 11.65
CA LEU A 425 -26.71 30.85 11.81
C LEU A 425 -25.44 30.82 10.95
N PHE A 426 -25.00 29.66 10.46
CA PHE A 426 -23.69 29.54 9.81
C PHE A 426 -23.57 30.45 8.57
N PRO A 427 -22.49 31.24 8.42
CA PRO A 427 -22.35 32.18 7.32
C PRO A 427 -22.25 31.51 5.93
N ASN A 428 -23.20 31.82 5.04
CA ASN A 428 -23.19 31.34 3.65
C ASN A 428 -22.23 32.11 2.72
N CYS A 429 -21.58 33.16 3.20
CA CYS A 429 -20.66 33.98 2.40
C CYS A 429 -19.21 33.51 2.45
N LEU A 430 -18.88 32.50 3.26
CA LEU A 430 -17.50 32.03 3.45
C LEU A 430 -17.19 30.88 2.49
N LEU A 431 -16.08 31.01 1.77
CA LEU A 431 -15.47 29.92 0.99
C LEU A 431 -14.32 29.30 1.78
N VAL A 432 -13.93 28.07 1.41
CA VAL A 432 -12.76 27.38 1.96
C VAL A 432 -11.48 28.23 1.82
N SER A 433 -11.36 29.01 0.75
CA SER A 433 -10.24 29.96 0.54
C SER A 433 -10.09 31.03 1.63
N HIS A 434 -11.12 31.28 2.43
CA HIS A 434 -11.11 32.29 3.50
C HIS A 434 -10.76 31.70 4.89
N THR A 435 -10.62 30.38 5.00
CA THR A 435 -10.53 29.67 6.29
C THR A 435 -9.44 30.23 7.21
N TYR A 436 -8.23 30.44 6.69
CA TYR A 436 -7.11 30.95 7.48
C TYR A 436 -7.37 32.36 8.03
N ASN A 437 -7.83 33.27 7.18
CA ASN A 437 -8.10 34.64 7.63
C ASN A 437 -9.34 34.71 8.53
N CYS A 438 -10.28 33.77 8.41
CA CYS A 438 -11.36 33.60 9.39
C CYS A 438 -10.81 33.20 10.75
N TYR A 439 -9.93 32.19 10.79
CA TYR A 439 -9.27 31.75 12.02
C TYR A 439 -8.50 32.90 12.69
N ILE A 440 -7.65 33.60 11.94
CA ILE A 440 -6.88 34.74 12.47
C ILE A 440 -7.80 35.88 12.93
N TYR A 441 -8.88 36.15 12.20
CA TYR A 441 -9.82 37.19 12.60
C TYR A 441 -10.45 36.89 13.97
N ILE A 442 -10.93 35.66 14.18
CA ILE A 442 -11.56 35.26 15.43
C ILE A 442 -10.58 35.32 16.60
N ILE A 443 -9.33 34.87 16.43
CA ILE A 443 -8.29 35.00 17.46
C ILE A 443 -8.14 36.45 17.91
N ASN A 444 -8.00 37.37 16.95
CA ASN A 444 -7.81 38.78 17.28
C ASN A 444 -9.03 39.38 17.99
N GLU A 445 -10.24 38.94 17.66
CA GLU A 445 -11.46 39.42 18.34
C GLU A 445 -11.60 38.83 19.75
N ILE A 446 -11.24 37.54 19.96
CA ILE A 446 -11.15 36.93 21.29
C ILE A 446 -10.12 37.67 22.16
N GLU A 447 -8.92 37.93 21.63
CA GLU A 447 -7.87 38.66 22.35
C GLU A 447 -8.33 40.07 22.76
N LYS A 448 -9.07 40.75 21.89
CA LYS A 448 -9.69 42.05 22.22
C LYS A 448 -10.72 41.92 23.32
N ALA A 449 -11.62 40.94 23.23
CA ALA A 449 -12.68 40.72 24.21
C ALA A 449 -12.13 40.38 25.60
N VAL A 450 -11.01 39.64 25.68
CA VAL A 450 -10.32 39.33 26.96
C VAL A 450 -9.58 40.55 27.53
N SER A 451 -9.16 41.49 26.68
CA SER A 451 -8.46 42.72 27.10
C SER A 451 -9.37 43.87 27.53
N THR A 452 -10.68 43.74 27.30
CA THR A 452 -11.74 44.68 27.71
C THR A 452 -12.45 44.20 28.96
#